data_AF-A0A3D2RWS4-F1
#
_entry.id   AF-A0A3D2RWS4-F1
#
_cell.length_a   1.000
_cell.length_b   1.000
_cell.length_c   1.000
_cell.angle_alpha   90.00
_cell.angle_beta   90.00
_cell.angle_gamma   90.00
#
_symmetry.space_group_name_H-M   'P 1'
#
loop_
_entity.id
_entity.type
_entity.pdbx_description
1 polymer ?
#
loop_
_entity_poly.entity_id
_entity_poly.type
_entity_poly.pdbx_seq_one_letter_code
_entity_poly.pdbx_strand_id
1 'polypeptide(L)'
;EDMAINYGITGPNLRGAGKKWDLRKDEPYSIYDQFDFDIPVGHDIPRIGAVLGDCWNRYKVRMDEMKESVKIIRQILNQEIPEGPIMAQYKAIRPPAGEIFDRSEAPRGELGFYIISDGSVKPVRLKAKSPCFTALSALQELSKGLMVADIIAIIGSIDIVMGEIDR
;
A
#
# COMPACT_ATOMS: atom_id res chain seq x y z
N GLU A 1 12.60 2.95 11.42
CA GLU A 1 11.18 3.36 11.49
C GLU A 1 10.99 4.85 11.23
N ASP A 2 11.55 5.75 12.05
CA ASP A 2 11.28 7.20 11.99
C ASP A 2 11.52 7.84 10.61
N MET A 3 12.60 7.44 9.93
CA MET A 3 12.86 7.90 8.56
C MET A 3 11.70 7.55 7.62
N ALA A 4 11.19 6.31 7.67
CA ALA A 4 10.09 5.89 6.82
C ALA A 4 8.83 6.72 7.07
N ILE A 5 8.52 7.01 8.34
CA ILE A 5 7.38 7.85 8.73
C ILE A 5 7.56 9.28 8.22
N ASN A 6 8.74 9.87 8.40
CA ASN A 6 9.02 11.25 7.97
C ASN A 6 8.96 11.43 6.45
N TYR A 7 9.31 10.40 5.67
CA TYR A 7 9.18 10.40 4.21
C TYR A 7 7.76 10.03 3.73
N GLY A 8 6.83 9.73 4.63
CA GLY A 8 5.47 9.30 4.29
C GLY A 8 5.42 7.93 3.60
N ILE A 9 6.42 7.08 3.84
CA ILE A 9 6.47 5.71 3.32
C ILE A 9 5.37 4.90 3.98
N THR A 10 4.69 4.08 3.19
CA THR A 10 3.57 3.23 3.63
C THR A 10 3.72 1.81 3.09
N GLY A 11 2.81 0.92 3.46
CA GLY A 11 2.75 -0.42 2.92
C GLY A 11 3.92 -1.32 3.28
N PRO A 12 4.35 -2.21 2.36
CA PRO A 12 5.37 -3.20 2.66
C PRO A 12 6.76 -2.56 2.87
N ASN A 13 6.96 -1.33 2.40
CA ASN A 13 8.20 -0.57 2.68
C ASN A 13 8.24 -0.08 4.14
N LEU A 14 7.09 0.35 4.69
CA LEU A 14 6.95 0.74 6.11
C LEU A 14 6.99 -0.50 7.02
N ARG A 15 6.28 -1.57 6.63
CA ARG A 15 6.31 -2.85 7.34
C ARG A 15 7.69 -3.49 7.36
N GLY A 16 8.43 -3.41 6.25
CA GLY A 16 9.83 -3.85 6.18
C GLY A 16 10.76 -3.08 7.11
N ALA A 17 10.40 -1.86 7.51
CA ALA A 17 11.11 -1.05 8.51
C ALA A 17 10.66 -1.30 9.97
N GLY A 18 9.82 -2.32 10.19
CA GLY A 18 9.39 -2.82 11.51
C GLY A 18 8.05 -2.28 12.01
N LYS A 19 7.44 -1.34 11.29
CA LYS A 19 6.18 -0.75 11.72
C LYS A 19 4.99 -1.61 11.30
N LYS A 20 4.26 -2.14 12.27
CA LYS A 20 2.98 -2.82 12.05
C LYS A 20 1.89 -1.79 11.77
N TRP A 21 1.61 -1.55 10.49
CA TRP A 21 0.58 -0.64 10.00
C TRP A 21 0.03 -1.15 8.67
N ASP A 22 -1.30 -1.27 8.56
CA ASP A 22 -2.01 -1.72 7.37
C ASP A 22 -3.46 -1.23 7.39
N LEU A 23 -3.88 -0.47 6.37
CA LEU A 23 -5.25 0.08 6.35
C LEU A 23 -6.32 -1.00 6.43
N ARG A 24 -6.09 -2.22 5.92
CA ARG A 24 -7.10 -3.28 5.93
C ARG A 24 -7.43 -3.78 7.35
N LYS A 25 -6.59 -3.48 8.35
CA LYS A 25 -6.80 -3.81 9.76
C LYS A 25 -7.02 -2.56 10.62
N ASP A 26 -6.21 -1.52 10.42
CA ASP A 26 -6.23 -0.31 11.25
C ASP A 26 -7.39 0.64 10.90
N GLU A 27 -7.72 0.75 9.60
CA GLU A 27 -8.82 1.57 9.07
C GLU A 27 -9.60 0.78 8.00
N PRO A 28 -10.29 -0.31 8.41
CA PRO A 28 -10.81 -1.29 7.46
C PRO A 28 -11.85 -0.70 6.50
N TYR A 29 -11.76 -1.12 5.25
CA TYR A 29 -12.70 -0.81 4.17
C TYR A 29 -13.25 -2.09 3.54
N SER A 30 -14.33 -1.96 2.78
CA SER A 30 -15.07 -3.10 2.21
C SER A 30 -15.47 -4.12 3.29
N ILE A 31 -14.91 -5.33 3.26
CA ILE A 31 -15.22 -6.42 4.20
C ILE A 31 -13.95 -7.05 4.79
N TYR A 32 -12.81 -6.33 4.77
CA TYR A 32 -11.54 -6.87 5.26
C TYR A 32 -11.54 -7.18 6.76
N ASP A 33 -12.40 -6.51 7.52
CA ASP A 33 -12.64 -6.74 8.95
C ASP A 33 -13.23 -8.13 9.25
N GLN A 34 -13.82 -8.79 8.25
CA GLN A 34 -14.41 -10.12 8.38
C GLN A 34 -13.42 -11.27 8.18
N PHE A 35 -12.18 -11.00 7.77
CA PHE A 35 -11.18 -12.02 7.47
C PHE A 35 -10.06 -12.07 8.52
N ASP A 36 -9.63 -13.29 8.84
CA ASP A 36 -8.47 -13.55 9.69
C ASP A 36 -7.18 -13.62 8.86
N PHE A 37 -6.28 -12.66 9.07
CA PHE A 37 -4.98 -12.60 8.41
C PHE A 37 -4.03 -11.76 9.24
N ASP A 38 -2.75 -12.09 9.13
CA ASP A 38 -1.68 -11.40 9.85
C ASP A 38 -1.07 -10.29 9.00
N ILE A 39 -0.45 -9.31 9.66
CA ILE A 39 0.30 -8.24 9.02
C ILE A 39 1.80 -8.56 9.15
N PRO A 40 2.48 -9.00 8.07
CA PRO A 40 3.90 -9.31 8.13
C PRO A 40 4.72 -8.03 8.38
N VAL A 41 5.72 -8.12 9.23
CA VAL A 41 6.65 -7.01 9.52
C VAL A 41 8.10 -7.50 9.42
N GLY A 42 9.00 -6.57 9.12
CA GLY A 42 10.42 -6.85 9.07
C GLY A 42 11.00 -7.09 10.47
N HIS A 43 12.07 -7.88 10.52
CA HIS A 43 12.83 -8.19 11.73
C HIS A 43 14.32 -8.36 11.40
N ASP A 44 15.18 -8.13 12.37
CA ASP A 44 16.60 -8.49 12.23
C ASP A 44 16.75 -10.02 12.18
N ILE A 45 17.57 -10.51 11.25
CA ILE A 45 17.87 -11.94 11.10
C ILE A 45 19.40 -12.11 11.08
N PRO A 46 20.07 -12.18 12.26
CA PRO A 46 21.52 -12.19 12.36
C PRO A 46 22.20 -13.32 11.57
N ARG A 47 21.55 -14.48 11.46
CA ARG A 47 22.10 -15.65 10.75
C ARG A 47 22.40 -15.39 9.27
N ILE A 48 21.69 -14.45 8.65
CA ILE A 48 21.85 -14.10 7.24
C ILE A 48 22.23 -12.61 7.05
N GLY A 49 22.53 -11.91 8.15
CA GLY A 49 22.90 -10.50 8.13
C GLY A 49 21.77 -9.54 7.72
N ALA A 50 20.51 -9.98 7.74
CA ALA A 50 19.41 -9.09 7.40
C ALA A 50 19.14 -8.11 8.54
N VAL A 51 19.04 -6.84 8.19
CA VAL A 51 18.82 -5.73 9.14
C VAL A 51 17.49 -5.07 8.83
N LEU A 52 16.77 -4.64 9.87
CA LEU A 52 15.48 -3.98 9.74
C LEU A 52 15.53 -2.82 8.73
N GLY A 53 14.57 -2.81 7.80
CA GLY A 53 14.51 -1.80 6.74
C GLY A 53 15.41 -2.06 5.53
N ASP A 54 16.13 -3.18 5.47
CA ASP A 54 16.89 -3.57 4.28
C ASP A 54 15.99 -4.11 3.14
N CYS A 55 16.62 -4.38 1.98
CA CYS A 55 15.93 -4.95 0.83
C CYS A 55 15.38 -6.35 1.12
N TRP A 56 16.06 -7.12 1.97
CA TRP A 56 15.66 -8.48 2.33
C TRP A 56 14.34 -8.49 3.13
N ASN A 57 14.20 -7.60 4.10
CA ASN A 57 12.98 -7.44 4.89
C ASN A 57 11.80 -7.03 4.02
N ARG A 58 11.99 -6.09 3.09
CA ARG A 58 10.94 -5.70 2.12
C ARG A 58 10.52 -6.85 1.21
N TYR A 59 11.48 -7.66 0.76
CA TYR A 59 11.22 -8.87 0.00
C TYR A 59 10.43 -9.89 0.83
N LYS A 60 10.86 -10.16 2.07
CA LYS A 60 10.23 -11.16 2.93
C LYS A 60 8.80 -10.78 3.31
N VAL A 61 8.55 -9.51 3.61
CA VAL A 61 7.19 -8.98 3.86
C VAL A 61 6.27 -9.28 2.68
N ARG A 62 6.69 -8.97 1.44
CA ARG A 62 5.89 -9.28 0.24
C ARG A 62 5.65 -10.78 0.06
N MET A 63 6.67 -11.60 0.32
CA MET A 63 6.52 -13.07 0.25
C MET A 63 5.49 -13.60 1.25
N ASP A 64 5.42 -13.02 2.44
CA ASP A 64 4.43 -13.42 3.44
C ASP A 64 3.06 -12.80 3.17
N GLU A 65 2.99 -11.57 2.66
CA GLU A 65 1.72 -10.96 2.20
C GLU A 65 1.06 -11.79 1.11
N MET A 66 1.81 -12.43 0.23
CA MET A 66 1.25 -13.39 -0.74
C MET A 66 0.59 -14.58 -0.06
N LYS A 67 1.17 -15.10 1.03
CA LYS A 67 0.58 -16.20 1.79
C LYS A 67 -0.70 -15.75 2.51
N GLU A 68 -0.67 -14.58 3.12
CA GLU A 68 -1.85 -14.00 3.79
C GLU A 68 -2.96 -13.67 2.78
N SER A 69 -2.61 -13.22 1.57
CA SER A 69 -3.57 -13.03 0.48
C SER A 69 -4.24 -14.35 0.09
N VAL A 70 -3.46 -15.44 -0.01
CA VAL A 70 -4.01 -16.79 -0.24
C VAL A 70 -4.88 -17.25 0.93
N LYS A 71 -4.51 -16.92 2.19
CA LYS A 71 -5.31 -17.23 3.39
C LYS A 71 -6.67 -16.54 3.34
N ILE A 72 -6.73 -15.27 2.92
CA ILE A 72 -7.99 -14.53 2.71
C ILE A 72 -8.83 -15.19 1.61
N ILE A 73 -8.22 -15.47 0.44
CA ILE A 73 -8.95 -16.11 -0.68
C ILE A 73 -9.55 -17.45 -0.25
N ARG A 74 -8.81 -18.26 0.51
CA ARG A 74 -9.33 -19.54 1.03
C ARG A 74 -10.51 -19.36 1.99
N GLN A 75 -10.49 -18.32 2.83
CA GLN A 75 -11.63 -18.02 3.70
C GLN A 75 -12.87 -17.64 2.89
N ILE A 76 -12.71 -16.82 1.85
CA ILE A 76 -13.80 -16.44 0.94
C ILE A 76 -14.39 -17.68 0.26
N LEU A 77 -13.53 -18.58 -0.25
CA LEU A 77 -13.98 -19.82 -0.92
C LEU A 77 -14.66 -20.82 0.03
N ASN A 78 -14.42 -20.70 1.34
CA ASN A 78 -15.09 -21.52 2.36
C ASN A 78 -16.41 -20.92 2.85
N GLN A 79 -16.75 -19.72 2.41
CA GLN A 79 -18.00 -19.04 2.70
C GLN A 79 -18.94 -19.15 1.50
N GLU A 80 -20.25 -19.13 1.77
CA GLU A 80 -21.24 -18.97 0.71
C GLU A 80 -21.21 -17.51 0.23
N ILE A 81 -20.95 -17.30 -1.06
CA ILE A 81 -20.97 -15.96 -1.65
C ILE A 81 -22.44 -15.53 -1.76
N PRO A 82 -22.86 -14.45 -1.07
CA PRO A 82 -24.25 -14.03 -1.09
C PRO A 82 -24.68 -13.63 -2.51
N GLU A 83 -25.86 -14.09 -2.91
CA GLU A 83 -26.49 -13.64 -4.14
C GLU A 83 -27.03 -12.21 -3.99
N GLY A 84 -27.11 -11.47 -5.10
CA GLY A 84 -27.65 -10.12 -5.10
C GLY A 84 -27.11 -9.23 -6.22
N PRO A 85 -27.52 -7.96 -6.25
CA PRO A 85 -27.00 -7.00 -7.23
C PRO A 85 -25.52 -6.69 -6.95
N ILE A 86 -24.66 -6.97 -7.93
CA ILE A 86 -23.21 -6.68 -7.86
C ILE A 86 -22.85 -5.23 -8.24
N MET A 87 -23.84 -4.46 -8.71
CA MET A 87 -23.69 -3.07 -9.13
C MET A 87 -24.78 -2.22 -8.48
N ALA A 88 -24.39 -1.06 -7.96
CA ALA A 88 -25.36 -0.08 -7.47
C ALA A 88 -26.18 0.49 -8.63
N GLN A 89 -27.48 0.71 -8.40
CA GLN A 89 -28.39 1.23 -9.42
C GLN A 89 -28.34 2.76 -9.48
N TYR A 90 -27.42 3.30 -10.30
CA TYR A 90 -27.35 4.74 -10.59
C TYR A 90 -27.46 4.99 -12.09
N LYS A 91 -28.35 5.91 -12.50
CA LYS A 91 -28.48 6.32 -13.92
C LYS A 91 -27.34 7.24 -14.37
N ALA A 92 -26.88 8.12 -13.48
CA ALA A 92 -25.72 8.98 -13.66
C ALA A 92 -25.17 9.35 -12.27
N ILE A 93 -23.85 9.29 -12.10
CA ILE A 93 -23.19 9.65 -10.85
C ILE A 93 -23.07 11.18 -10.81
N ARG A 94 -23.84 11.81 -9.92
CA ARG A 94 -23.71 13.23 -9.57
C ARG A 94 -23.37 13.31 -8.09
N PRO A 95 -22.08 13.31 -7.73
CA PRO A 95 -21.68 13.39 -6.33
C PRO A 95 -22.11 14.74 -5.75
N PRO A 96 -22.43 14.83 -4.43
CA PRO A 96 -22.71 16.10 -3.79
C PRO A 96 -21.50 17.05 -3.92
N ALA A 97 -21.75 18.35 -3.82
CA ALA A 97 -20.67 19.33 -3.73
C ALA A 97 -19.89 19.13 -2.42
N GLY A 98 -18.57 19.13 -2.49
CA GLY A 98 -17.70 18.88 -1.35
C GLY A 98 -16.34 18.31 -1.74
N GLU A 99 -15.56 17.97 -0.73
CA GLU A 99 -14.23 17.37 -0.88
C GLU A 99 -14.13 16.07 -0.07
N ILE A 100 -13.37 15.11 -0.58
CA ILE A 100 -13.10 13.85 0.09
C ILE A 100 -11.66 13.42 -0.19
N PHE A 101 -11.02 12.87 0.83
CA PHE A 101 -9.81 12.09 0.69
C PHE A 101 -10.09 10.68 1.17
N ASP A 102 -9.97 9.71 0.26
CA ASP A 102 -10.15 8.30 0.58
C ASP A 102 -8.90 7.50 0.19
N ARG A 103 -8.65 6.41 0.91
CA ARG A 103 -7.42 5.62 0.81
C ARG A 103 -7.71 4.13 0.85
N SER A 104 -6.88 3.37 0.14
CA SER A 104 -6.86 1.91 0.23
C SER A 104 -5.43 1.39 0.28
N GLU A 105 -5.27 0.17 0.79
CA GLU A 105 -3.99 -0.53 0.83
C GLU A 105 -3.75 -1.20 -0.52
N ALA A 106 -3.03 -0.52 -1.42
CA ALA A 106 -2.53 -1.14 -2.63
C ALA A 106 -1.32 -2.04 -2.30
N PRO A 107 -0.92 -2.98 -3.18
CA PRO A 107 0.24 -3.84 -2.93
C PRO A 107 1.56 -3.10 -2.68
N ARG A 108 1.65 -1.82 -3.08
CA ARG A 108 2.81 -0.95 -2.89
C ARG A 108 2.67 -0.02 -1.68
N GLY A 109 1.52 0.00 -1.02
CA GLY A 109 1.18 0.82 0.13
C GLY A 109 -0.06 1.67 -0.07
N GLU A 110 -0.21 2.71 0.75
CA GLU A 110 -1.43 3.52 0.76
C GLU A 110 -1.56 4.34 -0.53
N LEU A 111 -2.54 3.96 -1.35
CA LEU A 111 -2.98 4.69 -2.52
C LEU A 111 -4.20 5.53 -2.14
N GLY A 112 -4.06 6.84 -2.25
CA GLY A 112 -5.12 7.80 -1.88
C GLY A 112 -5.63 8.59 -3.06
N PHE A 113 -6.89 9.01 -3.00
CA PHE A 113 -7.50 9.92 -3.97
C PHE A 113 -8.16 11.08 -3.24
N TYR A 114 -7.71 12.29 -3.57
CA TYR A 114 -8.34 13.53 -3.15
C TYR A 114 -9.20 14.06 -4.28
N ILE A 115 -10.51 14.21 -4.03
CA ILE A 115 -11.51 14.56 -5.03
C ILE A 115 -12.30 15.77 -4.54
N ILE A 116 -12.49 16.76 -5.41
CA ILE A 116 -13.38 17.91 -5.19
C ILE A 116 -14.50 17.86 -6.24
N SER A 117 -15.74 17.97 -5.77
CA SER A 117 -16.97 17.98 -6.56
C SER A 117 -17.72 19.29 -6.38
N ASP A 118 -18.32 19.81 -7.45
CA ASP A 118 -19.25 20.93 -7.47
C ASP A 118 -20.72 20.49 -7.67
N GLY A 119 -21.00 19.18 -7.63
CA GLY A 119 -22.31 18.64 -7.98
C GLY A 119 -22.45 18.19 -9.43
N SER A 120 -21.47 18.49 -10.28
CA SER A 120 -21.46 18.06 -11.68
C SER A 120 -20.96 16.62 -11.85
N VAL A 121 -21.05 16.10 -13.07
CA VAL A 121 -20.61 14.73 -13.40
C VAL A 121 -19.07 14.63 -13.47
N LYS A 122 -18.37 15.76 -13.62
CA LYS A 122 -16.91 15.79 -13.75
C LYS A 122 -16.31 16.33 -12.46
N PRO A 123 -15.26 15.71 -11.90
CA PRO A 123 -14.59 16.25 -10.73
C PRO A 123 -13.93 17.59 -11.09
N VAL A 124 -14.06 18.57 -10.19
CA VAL A 124 -13.36 19.85 -10.29
C VAL A 124 -11.85 19.62 -10.11
N ARG A 125 -11.51 18.74 -9.16
CA ARG A 125 -10.14 18.33 -8.87
C ARG A 125 -10.12 16.85 -8.58
N LEU A 126 -9.12 16.16 -9.15
CA LEU A 126 -8.73 14.82 -8.73
C LEU A 126 -7.20 14.83 -8.56
N LYS A 127 -6.71 14.49 -7.38
CA LYS A 127 -5.29 14.26 -7.12
C LYS A 127 -5.11 12.88 -6.50
N ALA A 128 -4.28 12.07 -7.11
CA ALA A 128 -3.86 10.80 -6.53
C ALA A 128 -2.60 10.99 -5.68
N LYS A 129 -2.57 10.35 -4.51
CA LYS A 129 -1.38 10.15 -3.68
C LYS A 129 -0.85 8.75 -3.95
N SER A 130 0.30 8.64 -4.60
CA SER A 130 0.97 7.37 -4.87
C SER A 130 1.86 6.95 -3.69
N PRO A 131 1.86 5.67 -3.29
CA PRO A 131 2.90 5.14 -2.42
C PRO A 131 4.27 5.06 -3.12
N CYS A 132 4.30 4.90 -4.45
CA CYS A 132 5.53 4.87 -5.24
C CYS A 132 6.27 6.21 -5.21
N PHE A 133 5.54 7.33 -5.24
CA PHE A 133 6.13 8.68 -5.19
C PHE A 133 6.87 8.92 -3.86
N THR A 134 6.22 8.56 -2.75
CA THR A 134 6.82 8.65 -1.39
C THR A 134 7.97 7.66 -1.20
N ALA A 135 7.92 6.49 -1.83
CA ALA A 135 9.02 5.53 -1.77
C ALA A 135 10.24 6.02 -2.57
N LEU A 136 10.01 6.59 -3.76
CA LEU A 136 11.07 7.13 -4.61
C LEU A 136 11.76 8.34 -3.97
N SER A 137 11.04 9.20 -3.25
CA SER A 137 11.65 10.36 -2.58
C SER A 137 12.68 9.98 -1.53
N ALA A 138 12.58 8.78 -0.94
CA ALA A 138 13.54 8.25 0.01
C ALA A 138 14.76 7.57 -0.64
N LEU A 139 14.80 7.43 -1.97
CA LEU A 139 15.88 6.72 -2.68
C LEU A 139 17.26 7.29 -2.34
N GLN A 140 17.38 8.62 -2.25
CA GLN A 140 18.64 9.27 -1.89
C GLN A 140 19.11 8.82 -0.51
N GLU A 141 18.22 8.82 0.49
CA GLU A 141 18.55 8.41 1.86
C GLU A 141 18.94 6.93 1.92
N LEU A 142 18.20 6.08 1.20
CA LEU A 142 18.45 4.64 1.14
C LEU A 142 19.76 4.28 0.44
N SER A 143 20.30 5.16 -0.41
CA SER A 143 21.49 4.86 -1.24
C SER A 143 22.79 5.46 -0.70
N LYS A 144 22.74 6.24 0.39
CA LYS A 144 23.94 6.91 0.92
C LYS A 144 25.00 5.89 1.37
N GLY A 145 26.22 6.07 0.88
CA GLY A 145 27.36 5.23 1.26
C GLY A 145 27.41 3.86 0.58
N LEU A 146 26.49 3.58 -0.34
CA LEU A 146 26.42 2.31 -1.09
C LEU A 146 27.02 2.43 -2.49
N MET A 147 27.23 1.28 -3.15
CA MET A 147 27.75 1.24 -4.51
C MET A 147 26.64 1.55 -5.52
N VAL A 148 27.03 2.02 -6.71
CA VAL A 148 26.08 2.24 -7.82
C VAL A 148 25.31 0.96 -8.19
N ALA A 149 25.95 -0.21 -8.04
CA ALA A 149 25.32 -1.50 -8.27
C ALA A 149 24.14 -1.77 -7.29
N ASP A 150 24.23 -1.28 -6.06
CA ASP A 150 23.21 -1.50 -5.02
C ASP A 150 21.92 -0.71 -5.31
N ILE A 151 22.00 0.38 -6.07
CA ILE A 151 20.85 1.20 -6.46
C ILE A 151 19.80 0.35 -7.18
N ILE A 152 20.22 -0.60 -8.01
CA ILE A 152 19.31 -1.48 -8.75
C ILE A 152 18.50 -2.35 -7.77
N ALA A 153 19.16 -2.90 -6.75
CA ALA A 153 18.49 -3.70 -5.72
C ALA A 153 17.57 -2.84 -4.84
N ILE A 154 17.98 -1.61 -4.51
CA ILE A 154 17.15 -0.67 -3.74
C ILE A 154 15.88 -0.34 -4.52
N ILE A 155 16.00 0.11 -5.78
CA ILE A 155 14.88 0.45 -6.66
C ILE A 155 13.92 -0.75 -6.81
N GLY A 156 14.47 -1.94 -7.05
CA GLY A 156 13.67 -3.16 -7.14
C GLY A 156 12.93 -3.48 -5.83
N SER A 157 13.57 -3.27 -4.68
CA SER A 157 12.99 -3.58 -3.38
C SER A 157 11.89 -2.62 -2.93
N ILE A 158 11.98 -1.34 -3.31
CA ILE A 158 10.94 -0.34 -2.99
C ILE A 158 9.74 -0.42 -3.96
N ASP A 159 9.89 -1.15 -5.09
CA ASP A 159 8.86 -1.50 -6.07
C ASP A 159 8.11 -0.28 -6.63
N ILE A 160 8.83 0.54 -7.41
CA ILE A 160 8.27 1.73 -8.05
C ILE A 160 7.69 1.42 -9.43
N VAL A 161 6.58 2.09 -9.76
CA VAL A 161 6.01 2.13 -11.10
C VAL A 161 5.95 3.58 -11.56
N MET A 162 6.67 3.91 -12.64
CA MET A 162 6.82 5.29 -13.11
C MET A 162 5.48 5.94 -13.48
N GLY A 163 4.53 5.18 -14.03
CA GLY A 163 3.19 5.70 -14.34
C GLY A 163 2.39 6.14 -13.11
N GLU A 164 2.70 5.61 -11.92
CA GLU A 164 2.09 6.11 -10.69
C GLU A 164 2.74 7.38 -10.15
N ILE A 165 4.01 7.62 -10.50
CA ILE A 165 4.83 8.71 -9.98
C ILE A 165 4.58 10.00 -10.77
N ASP A 166 4.38 9.90 -12.08
CA ASP A 166 4.32 11.03 -13.03
C ASP A 166 2.94 11.75 -13.08
N ARG A 167 2.14 11.68 -12.01
CA ARG A 167 0.71 12.09 -11.99
C ARG A 167 0.42 13.40 -11.25
#